data_AF-A0A2A5BCB5-F1
#
_entry.id   AF-A0A2A5BCB5-F1
#
_cell.length_a   1.000
_cell.length_b   1.000
_cell.length_c   1.000
_cell.angle_alpha   90.00
_cell.angle_beta   90.00
_cell.angle_gamma   90.00
#
_symmetry.space_group_name_H-M   'P 1'
#
loop_
_entity.id
_entity.type
_entity.pdbx_description
1 polymer ?
#
loop_
_entity_poly.entity_id
_entity_poly.type
_entity_poly.pdbx_seq_one_letter_code
_entity_poly.pdbx_strand_id
1 'polypeptide(L)'
;MLALGMQMDKNIPDRNKSPHGWWVATIIERFQFDDEDLDNKRRRCRAFTNVVILKANDRESAYQKAIEYGNSGVENKSDWSNGKERKGRWIFEGLSSLIPIYDELDPDGTEILFDDDKDVTVGRVESWVREKGELEAFDDTE
;
A
#
# COMPACT_ATOMS: atom_id res chain seq x y z
N MET A 1 26.74 31.26 1.85
CA MET A 1 26.24 29.89 2.09
C MET A 1 24.77 30.04 2.47
N LEU A 2 23.87 29.93 1.49
CA LEU A 2 22.44 30.20 1.66
C LEU A 2 21.81 29.05 2.43
N ALA A 3 21.21 29.35 3.58
CA ALA A 3 20.26 28.47 4.24
C ALA A 3 19.04 28.31 3.31
N LEU A 4 18.91 27.14 2.68
CA LEU A 4 17.67 26.71 2.05
C LEU A 4 16.64 26.56 3.16
N GLY A 5 15.86 27.61 3.37
CA GLY A 5 14.76 27.61 4.30
C GLY A 5 13.81 26.47 3.95
N MET A 6 13.52 25.62 4.92
CA MET A 6 12.36 24.73 4.90
C MET A 6 11.13 25.63 4.86
N GLN A 7 10.60 25.84 3.66
CA GLN A 7 9.35 26.53 3.46
C GLN A 7 8.25 25.58 3.96
N MET A 8 7.90 25.68 5.24
CA MET A 8 6.70 25.01 5.76
C MET A 8 5.51 25.57 5.00
N ASP A 9 4.94 24.75 4.12
CA ASP A 9 3.80 25.13 3.29
C ASP A 9 2.59 25.41 4.18
N LYS A 10 2.34 26.70 4.45
CA LYS A 10 1.30 27.18 5.38
C LYS A 10 -0.14 26.89 4.96
N ASN A 11 -0.36 26.13 3.88
CA ASN A 11 -1.68 25.90 3.27
C ASN A 11 -2.07 24.41 3.11
N ILE A 12 -1.39 23.47 3.78
CA ILE A 12 -1.80 22.06 3.74
C ILE A 12 -3.11 21.91 4.55
N PRO A 13 -4.20 21.35 3.97
CA PRO A 13 -5.43 21.07 4.71
C PRO A 13 -5.19 20.07 5.84
N ASP A 14 -5.93 20.16 6.95
CA ASP A 14 -5.75 19.25 8.09
C ASP A 14 -6.02 17.79 7.74
N ARG A 15 -6.93 17.53 6.78
CA ARG A 15 -7.16 16.19 6.23
C ARG A 15 -5.95 15.57 5.49
N ASN A 16 -4.90 16.35 5.25
CA ASN A 16 -3.67 15.91 4.60
C ASN A 16 -2.49 15.90 5.58
N LYS A 17 -2.77 15.99 6.89
CA LYS A 17 -1.78 15.94 7.97
C LYS A 17 -2.15 14.79 8.88
N SER A 18 -1.13 14.09 9.40
CA SER A 18 -1.32 13.16 10.51
C SER A 18 -0.99 13.86 11.83
N PRO A 19 -1.96 14.01 12.75
CA PRO A 19 -1.73 14.61 14.07
C PRO A 19 -0.70 13.84 14.90
N HIS A 20 -0.65 12.52 14.73
CA HIS A 20 0.27 11.64 15.44
C HIS A 20 1.45 11.20 14.58
N GLY A 21 1.56 11.61 13.32
CA GLY A 21 2.65 11.24 12.41
C GLY A 21 2.60 9.79 11.92
N TRP A 22 1.42 9.17 11.93
CA TRP A 22 1.15 7.85 11.38
C TRP A 22 0.47 7.97 10.00
N TRP A 23 0.90 7.14 9.06
CA TRP A 23 0.44 7.16 7.68
C TRP A 23 0.19 5.72 7.24
N VAL A 24 -0.78 5.51 6.36
CA VAL A 24 -0.95 4.24 5.66
C VAL A 24 -0.70 4.44 4.17
N ALA A 25 0.12 3.58 3.59
CA ALA A 25 0.45 3.56 2.18
C ALA A 25 -0.03 2.25 1.55
N THR A 26 -0.53 2.34 0.32
CA THR A 26 -0.84 1.18 -0.50
C THR A 26 0.18 1.08 -1.61
N ILE A 27 1.04 0.06 -1.53
CA ILE A 27 2.16 -0.23 -2.44
C ILE A 27 1.67 -1.22 -3.50
N ILE A 28 1.97 -0.94 -4.76
CA ILE A 28 1.67 -1.81 -5.89
C ILE A 28 2.94 -2.50 -6.36
N GLU A 29 2.85 -3.82 -6.46
CA GLU A 29 3.88 -4.68 -7.00
C GLU A 29 3.31 -5.58 -8.08
N ARG A 30 4.16 -6.06 -8.98
CA ARG A 30 3.83 -7.18 -9.84
C ARG A 30 4.98 -8.15 -9.95
N PHE A 31 4.66 -9.41 -10.20
CA PHE A 31 5.64 -10.41 -10.56
C PHE A 31 5.96 -10.32 -12.06
N GLN A 32 7.24 -10.45 -12.39
CA GLN A 32 7.74 -10.48 -13.76
C GLN A 32 8.65 -11.68 -13.96
N PHE A 33 8.37 -12.48 -14.99
CA PHE A 33 9.30 -13.51 -15.42
C PHE A 33 10.31 -12.97 -16.45
N ASP A 34 11.50 -13.56 -16.49
CA ASP A 34 12.60 -13.08 -17.33
C ASP A 34 12.36 -13.30 -18.85
N ASP A 35 11.48 -14.24 -19.20
CA ASP A 35 11.16 -14.66 -20.57
C ASP A 35 9.93 -13.94 -21.17
N GLU A 36 9.38 -12.93 -20.48
CA GLU A 36 8.20 -12.19 -20.93
C GLU A 36 8.54 -11.12 -21.97
N ASP A 37 7.62 -10.90 -22.92
CA ASP A 37 7.66 -9.75 -23.82
C ASP A 37 7.33 -8.46 -23.05
N LEU A 38 8.36 -7.68 -22.73
CA LEU A 38 8.24 -6.48 -21.90
C LEU A 38 7.61 -5.29 -22.64
N ASP A 39 7.57 -5.32 -23.98
CA ASP A 39 6.98 -4.26 -24.79
C ASP A 39 5.46 -4.40 -24.88
N ASN A 40 4.93 -5.62 -24.73
CA ASN A 40 3.50 -5.88 -24.70
C ASN A 40 2.83 -5.46 -23.38
N LYS A 41 2.32 -4.23 -23.32
CA LYS A 41 1.57 -3.70 -22.17
C LYS A 41 0.22 -4.39 -21.89
N ARG A 42 -0.28 -5.25 -22.79
CA ARG A 42 -1.52 -6.03 -22.59
C ARG A 42 -1.27 -7.43 -22.04
N ARG A 43 -0.02 -7.83 -21.82
CA ARG A 43 0.30 -9.12 -21.21
C ARG A 43 -0.31 -9.20 -19.81
N ARG A 44 -0.71 -10.41 -19.42
CA ARG A 44 -1.20 -10.67 -18.06
C ARG A 44 0.00 -10.77 -17.12
N CYS A 45 -0.15 -10.28 -15.90
CA CYS A 45 0.82 -10.47 -14.83
C CYS A 45 0.08 -10.77 -13.52
N ARG A 46 0.81 -11.25 -12.52
CA ARG A 46 0.33 -11.33 -11.14
C ARG A 46 0.69 -10.01 -10.46
N ALA A 47 -0.31 -9.33 -9.89
CA ALA A 47 -0.13 -8.09 -9.16
C ALA A 47 -0.44 -8.30 -7.67
N PHE A 48 0.16 -7.46 -6.84
CA PHE A 48 0.00 -7.47 -5.39
C PHE A 48 -0.22 -6.03 -4.91
N THR A 49 -1.06 -5.92 -3.90
CA THR A 49 -1.38 -4.66 -3.23
C THR A 49 -1.01 -4.84 -1.76
N ASN A 50 0.03 -4.15 -1.31
CA ASN A 50 0.52 -4.24 0.06
C ASN A 50 0.11 -2.97 0.81
N VAL A 51 -0.64 -3.11 1.90
CA VAL A 51 -1.04 -1.98 2.75
C VAL A 51 -0.11 -1.93 3.97
N VAL A 52 0.59 -0.81 4.16
CA VAL A 52 1.61 -0.67 5.20
C VAL A 52 1.43 0.59 6.03
N ILE A 53 1.70 0.50 7.33
CA ILE A 53 1.71 1.65 8.25
C ILE A 53 3.14 2.17 8.38
N LEU A 54 3.30 3.50 8.34
CA LEU A 54 4.58 4.19 8.41
C LEU A 54 4.54 5.34 9.42
N LYS A 55 5.64 5.53 10.16
CA LYS A 55 5.84 6.72 11.00
C LYS A 55 6.59 7.78 10.23
N ALA A 56 6.04 8.99 10.08
CA ALA A 56 6.71 10.12 9.44
C ALA A 56 6.19 11.47 9.96
N ASN A 57 7.06 12.47 9.98
CA ASN A 57 6.74 13.80 10.53
C ASN A 57 5.76 14.59 9.64
N ASP A 58 5.76 14.31 8.35
CA ASP A 58 4.94 14.96 7.34
C ASP A 58 4.71 14.03 6.13
N ARG A 59 3.83 14.45 5.23
CA ARG A 59 3.42 13.65 4.07
C ARG A 59 4.55 13.37 3.08
N GLU A 60 5.53 14.28 2.95
CA GLU A 60 6.64 14.12 2.00
C GLU A 60 7.61 13.07 2.54
N SER A 61 7.90 13.14 3.83
CA SER A 61 8.65 12.12 4.55
C SER A 61 7.94 10.77 4.52
N ALA A 62 6.60 10.75 4.62
CA ALA A 62 5.80 9.54 4.53
C ALA A 62 5.88 8.91 3.14
N TYR A 63 5.72 9.73 2.09
CA TYR A 63 5.89 9.30 0.70
C TYR A 63 7.27 8.70 0.47
N GLN A 64 8.33 9.41 0.86
CA GLN A 64 9.69 8.95 0.68
C GLN A 64 9.94 7.60 1.38
N LYS A 65 9.46 7.44 2.62
CA LYS A 65 9.55 6.17 3.34
C LYS A 65 8.76 5.05 2.66
N ALA A 66 7.59 5.33 2.10
CA ALA A 66 6.80 4.35 1.38
C ALA A 66 7.49 3.89 0.08
N ILE A 67 8.11 4.82 -0.66
CA ILE A 67 8.93 4.51 -1.84
C ILE A 67 10.15 3.68 -1.45
N GLU A 68 10.85 4.03 -0.37
CA GLU A 68 11.99 3.26 0.14
C GLU A 68 11.59 1.85 0.56
N TYR A 69 10.45 1.72 1.26
CA TYR A 69 9.90 0.42 1.65
C TYR A 69 9.58 -0.45 0.42
N GLY A 70 8.86 0.09 -0.57
CA GLY A 70 8.54 -0.63 -1.80
C GLY A 70 9.79 -1.07 -2.58
N ASN A 71 10.81 -0.20 -2.67
CA ASN A 71 12.07 -0.56 -3.32
C ASN A 71 12.89 -1.59 -2.52
N SER A 72 12.73 -1.68 -1.19
CA SER A 72 13.47 -2.65 -0.37
C SER A 72 13.07 -4.10 -0.64
N GLY A 73 11.85 -4.32 -1.14
CA GLY A 73 11.37 -5.64 -1.60
C GLY A 73 11.80 -6.01 -3.02
N VAL A 74 12.42 -5.10 -3.76
CA VAL A 74 12.89 -5.38 -5.12
C VAL A 74 14.19 -6.15 -5.07
N GLU A 75 14.13 -7.43 -5.42
CA GLU A 75 15.31 -8.25 -5.58
C GLU A 75 16.07 -7.84 -6.85
N ASN A 76 17.36 -7.51 -6.69
CA ASN A 76 18.25 -7.17 -7.82
C ASN A 76 18.52 -8.36 -8.75
N LYS A 77 18.15 -9.58 -8.35
CA LYS A 77 18.33 -10.81 -9.10
C LYS A 77 17.02 -11.58 -9.14
N SER A 78 16.80 -12.31 -10.24
CA SER A 78 15.65 -13.19 -10.41
C SER A 78 15.89 -14.48 -9.61
N ASP A 79 15.76 -14.39 -8.29
CA ASP A 79 16.07 -15.49 -7.37
C ASP A 79 14.85 -16.38 -7.10
N TRP A 80 13.64 -15.92 -7.47
CA TRP A 80 12.43 -16.74 -7.41
C TRP A 80 12.30 -17.66 -8.62
N SER A 81 12.03 -18.95 -8.36
CA SER A 81 11.79 -19.98 -9.36
C SER A 81 10.49 -20.73 -9.06
N ASN A 82 9.72 -21.04 -10.10
CA ASN A 82 8.52 -21.88 -9.98
C ASN A 82 8.83 -23.39 -9.85
N GLY A 83 10.09 -23.77 -9.61
CA GLY A 83 10.53 -25.17 -9.58
C GLY A 83 10.66 -25.82 -10.97
N LYS A 84 10.39 -25.09 -12.05
CA LYS A 84 10.49 -25.53 -13.45
C LYS A 84 11.45 -24.64 -14.26
N GLU A 85 12.53 -24.18 -13.60
CA GLU A 85 13.60 -23.35 -14.18
C GLU A 85 13.19 -21.95 -14.67
N ARG A 86 11.91 -21.56 -14.57
CA ARG A 86 11.48 -20.21 -14.92
C ARG A 86 11.74 -19.25 -13.77
N LYS A 87 12.59 -18.25 -14.03
CA LYS A 87 12.98 -17.23 -13.06
C LYS A 87 12.17 -15.96 -13.23
N GLY A 88 11.97 -15.27 -12.11
CA GLY A 88 11.35 -13.97 -12.10
C GLY A 88 11.66 -13.19 -10.85
N ARG A 89 11.09 -11.99 -10.76
CA ARG A 89 11.28 -11.06 -9.66
C ARG A 89 10.04 -10.21 -9.44
N TRP A 90 9.94 -9.66 -8.24
CA TRP A 90 8.97 -8.61 -7.94
C TRP A 90 9.45 -7.27 -8.50
N ILE A 91 8.53 -6.55 -9.10
CA ILE A 91 8.72 -5.20 -9.60
C ILE A 91 7.82 -4.29 -8.76
N PHE A 92 8.44 -3.31 -8.11
CA PHE A 92 7.72 -2.20 -7.50
C PHE A 92 7.22 -1.25 -8.58
N GLU A 93 5.91 -1.02 -8.64
CA GLU A 93 5.27 -0.14 -9.63
C GLU A 93 4.97 1.25 -9.07
N GLY A 94 4.87 1.40 -7.75
CA GLY A 94 4.58 2.68 -7.11
C GLY A 94 3.55 2.57 -5.99
N LEU A 95 2.98 3.70 -5.60
CA LEU A 95 1.92 3.78 -4.60
C LEU A 95 0.58 4.05 -5.29
N SER A 96 -0.47 3.34 -4.89
CA SER A 96 -1.85 3.66 -5.28
C SER A 96 -2.57 4.54 -4.26
N SER A 97 -2.10 4.58 -3.01
CA SER A 97 -2.66 5.43 -1.95
C SER A 97 -1.60 5.81 -0.91
N LEU A 98 -1.77 6.98 -0.29
CA LEU A 98 -1.05 7.46 0.88
C LEU A 98 -1.97 8.40 1.65
N ILE A 99 -2.38 8.02 2.85
CA ILE A 99 -3.30 8.81 3.67
C ILE A 99 -2.78 8.95 5.11
N PRO A 100 -3.10 10.06 5.80
CA PRO A 100 -2.80 10.20 7.21
C PRO A 100 -3.74 9.32 8.05
N ILE A 101 -3.19 8.74 9.12
CA ILE A 101 -3.98 8.19 10.23
C ILE A 101 -4.17 9.33 11.23
N TYR A 102 -5.43 9.60 11.59
CA TYR A 102 -5.79 10.72 12.46
C TYR A 102 -5.68 10.41 13.94
N ASP A 103 -5.88 9.14 14.29
CA ASP A 103 -5.88 8.66 15.66
C ASP A 103 -4.50 8.13 16.07
N GLU A 104 -4.30 8.01 17.39
CA GLU A 104 -3.18 7.27 17.93
C GLU A 104 -3.41 5.76 17.75
N LEU A 105 -2.32 5.00 17.54
CA LEU A 105 -2.39 3.54 17.44
C LEU A 105 -2.58 2.94 18.83
N ASP A 106 -3.76 2.39 19.08
CA ASP A 106 -4.19 1.79 20.35
C ASP A 106 -4.20 0.25 20.24
N PRO A 107 -3.71 -0.48 21.27
CA PRO A 107 -3.76 -1.95 21.29
C PRO A 107 -5.15 -2.56 21.13
N ASP A 108 -6.20 -1.86 21.55
CA ASP A 108 -7.59 -2.31 21.46
C ASP A 108 -8.22 -1.99 20.09
N GLY A 109 -7.56 -1.16 19.28
CA GLY A 109 -7.90 -0.91 17.88
C GLY A 109 -7.89 0.57 17.50
N THR A 110 -7.53 0.84 16.24
CA THR A 110 -7.50 2.18 15.65
C THR A 110 -8.04 2.14 14.23
N GLU A 111 -8.83 3.14 13.83
CA GLU A 111 -9.24 3.30 12.44
C GLU A 111 -8.04 3.69 11.57
N ILE A 112 -7.76 2.87 10.54
CA ILE A 112 -6.61 3.07 9.64
C ILE A 112 -7.05 3.74 8.32
N LEU A 113 -8.29 3.49 7.88
CA LEU A 113 -8.89 3.95 6.63
C LEU A 113 -10.39 4.14 6.84
N PHE A 114 -10.94 5.20 6.26
CA PHE A 114 -12.37 5.44 6.17
C PHE A 114 -12.76 5.75 4.72
N ASP A 115 -13.75 5.03 4.20
CA ASP A 115 -14.35 5.26 2.88
C ASP A 115 -15.83 5.65 3.01
N ASP A 116 -16.24 6.70 2.30
CA ASP A 116 -17.61 7.25 2.30
C ASP A 116 -18.35 6.84 1.01
N ASP A 117 -18.83 5.60 0.96
CA ASP A 117 -19.61 5.06 -0.16
C ASP A 117 -21.04 5.62 -0.18
N LYS A 118 -21.34 6.44 -1.19
CA LYS A 118 -22.65 7.09 -1.37
C LYS A 118 -23.58 6.30 -2.28
N ASP A 119 -24.88 6.49 -2.09
CA ASP A 119 -25.94 5.90 -2.91
C ASP A 119 -25.94 4.36 -2.95
N VAL A 120 -25.47 3.72 -1.87
CA VAL A 120 -25.47 2.26 -1.71
C VAL A 120 -26.77 1.80 -1.05
N THR A 121 -27.42 0.79 -1.63
CA THR A 121 -28.60 0.16 -1.03
C THR A 121 -28.23 -0.62 0.23
N VAL A 122 -29.10 -0.63 1.25
CA VAL A 122 -28.89 -1.40 2.48
C VAL A 122 -28.57 -2.88 2.21
N GLY A 123 -29.30 -3.55 1.32
CA GLY A 123 -29.03 -4.95 0.98
C GLY A 123 -27.64 -5.20 0.36
N ARG A 124 -27.05 -4.18 -0.27
CA ARG A 124 -25.65 -4.25 -0.75
C ARG A 124 -24.67 -4.10 0.42
N VAL A 125 -24.93 -3.22 1.38
CA VAL A 125 -24.12 -3.11 2.60
C VAL A 125 -24.17 -4.39 3.42
N GLU A 126 -25.36 -4.98 3.60
CA GLU A 126 -25.51 -6.27 4.28
C GLU A 126 -24.73 -7.38 3.58
N SER A 127 -24.61 -7.36 2.24
CA SER A 127 -23.82 -8.33 1.49
C SER A 127 -22.30 -8.19 1.67
N TRP A 128 -21.80 -7.11 2.27
CA TRP A 128 -20.38 -6.96 2.61
C TRP A 128 -20.00 -7.72 3.88
N VAL A 129 -20.99 -8.02 4.74
CA VAL A 129 -20.77 -8.71 6.01
C VAL A 129 -20.52 -10.19 5.72
N ARG A 130 -19.39 -10.69 6.19
CA ARG A 130 -19.00 -12.09 6.09
C ARG A 130 -19.34 -12.86 7.35
N GLU A 131 -19.64 -14.15 7.20
CA GLU A 131 -19.69 -15.05 8.34
C GLU A 131 -18.29 -15.23 8.94
N LYS A 132 -18.21 -15.57 10.23
CA LYS A 132 -16.91 -15.68 10.92
C LYS A 132 -15.93 -16.63 10.22
N GLY A 133 -16.42 -17.76 9.69
CA GLY A 133 -15.60 -18.74 8.98
C GLY A 133 -15.14 -18.29 7.59
N GLU A 134 -15.69 -17.21 7.05
CA GLU A 134 -15.31 -16.63 5.76
C GLU A 134 -14.35 -15.43 5.91
N LEU A 135 -14.05 -15.03 7.15
CA LEU A 135 -13.04 -14.03 7.47
C LEU A 135 -11.66 -14.69 7.32
N GLU A 136 -10.74 -13.99 6.65
CA GLU A 136 -9.46 -14.55 6.19
C GLU A 136 -8.58 -15.11 7.33
N ALA A 137 -8.70 -14.58 8.55
CA ALA A 137 -7.97 -15.06 9.72
C ALA A 137 -8.52 -16.37 10.31
N PHE A 138 -9.70 -16.82 9.86
CA PHE A 138 -10.37 -18.05 10.29
C PHE A 138 -10.56 -19.05 9.14
N ASP A 139 -10.11 -18.72 7.93
CA ASP A 139 -10.10 -19.63 6.78
C ASP A 139 -8.80 -20.45 6.77
N ASP A 140 -8.88 -21.69 7.26
CA ASP A 140 -7.76 -22.63 7.34
C ASP A 140 -7.60 -23.48 6.06
N THR A 141 -8.24 -23.11 4.94
CA THR A 141 -8.12 -23.86 3.68
C THR A 141 -6.87 -23.42 2.89
N GLU A 142 -6.10 -24.39 2.36
CA GLU A 142 -4.91 -24.16 1.51
C GLU A 142 -5.24 -24.07 0.01
#